data_AF-A0A099UDZ9-F1
#
_entry.id   AF-A0A099UDZ9-F1
#
_cell.length_a   1.000
_cell.length_b   1.000
_cell.length_c   1.000
_cell.angle_alpha   90.00
_cell.angle_beta   90.00
_cell.angle_gamma   90.00
#
_symmetry.space_group_name_H-M   'P 1'
#
loop_
_entity.id
_entity.type
_entity.pdbx_description
1 polymer ?
#
loop_
_entity_poly.entity_id
_entity_poly.type
_entity_poly.pdbx_seq_one_letter_code
_entity_poly.pdbx_strand_id
1 'polypeptide(L)'
;MKTLEELKAIFRESGGDIKDKFWELIKSNNLEAVKEFLKDYPIPEIFFEKWFNIGWRKVELEPFFPSPFVLAHAGLAYNKDKSFAMIEYFESLGLKADDQHEHWNALSSYIVWGGKNPKVIEYFLGKGATFETYCEYGNTPVHYFAFSQPKALEVALKAGANIEMKSIKTDDELRVGWNNIDSTPLYAAATDERGASCTEILLKYGAEVNAVHCSLRDDGTWFAVRSILDVAYGGKNKKLLKEAGAKTWKQLVKEYNIDTSLELSEQYRIYNELLEKKKKAK
;
A
#
# COMPACT_ATOMS: atom_id res chain seq x y z
N MET A 1 9.36 -14.98 -32.08
CA MET A 1 8.41 -14.25 -31.21
C MET A 1 7.15 -15.10 -31.08
N LYS A 2 6.82 -15.52 -29.86
CA LYS A 2 5.61 -16.27 -29.56
C LYS A 2 4.39 -15.39 -29.83
N THR A 3 3.37 -15.96 -30.43
CA THR A 3 2.09 -15.28 -30.61
C THR A 3 1.37 -15.19 -29.27
N LEU A 4 0.38 -14.33 -29.25
CA LEU A 4 -0.38 -14.13 -28.06
C LEU A 4 -1.18 -15.37 -27.60
N GLU A 5 -1.76 -16.08 -28.56
CA GLU A 5 -2.51 -17.29 -28.30
C GLU A 5 -1.60 -18.43 -27.82
N GLU A 6 -0.34 -18.47 -28.29
CA GLU A 6 0.67 -19.40 -27.78
C GLU A 6 0.99 -19.12 -26.31
N LEU A 7 1.10 -17.86 -25.89
CA LEU A 7 1.35 -17.52 -24.49
C LEU A 7 0.20 -17.90 -23.57
N LYS A 8 -1.04 -17.73 -24.03
CA LYS A 8 -2.24 -18.19 -23.30
C LYS A 8 -2.26 -19.71 -23.15
N ALA A 9 -1.83 -20.46 -24.18
CA ALA A 9 -1.75 -21.91 -24.14
C ALA A 9 -0.63 -22.40 -23.19
N ILE A 10 0.59 -21.88 -23.34
CA ILE A 10 1.75 -22.21 -22.50
C ILE A 10 1.45 -21.96 -21.02
N PHE A 11 0.73 -20.87 -20.69
CA PHE A 11 0.37 -20.55 -19.32
C PHE A 11 -0.55 -21.61 -18.68
N ARG A 12 -1.54 -22.12 -19.42
CA ARG A 12 -2.46 -23.16 -18.90
C ARG A 12 -1.73 -24.44 -18.51
N GLU A 13 -0.59 -24.70 -19.13
CA GLU A 13 0.18 -25.93 -18.94
C GLU A 13 1.40 -25.76 -18.01
N SER A 14 2.04 -24.58 -18.01
CA SER A 14 3.36 -24.36 -17.37
C SER A 14 3.62 -22.91 -16.92
N GLY A 15 2.58 -22.09 -16.75
CA GLY A 15 2.71 -20.65 -16.49
C GLY A 15 3.52 -20.26 -15.25
N GLY A 16 3.46 -21.07 -14.19
CA GLY A 16 4.26 -20.87 -12.97
C GLY A 16 5.76 -20.97 -13.23
N ASP A 17 6.19 -22.03 -13.91
CA ASP A 17 7.60 -22.31 -14.18
C ASP A 17 8.28 -21.20 -15.00
N ILE A 18 7.55 -20.58 -15.93
CA ILE A 18 8.07 -19.48 -16.75
C ILE A 18 8.20 -18.20 -15.93
N LYS A 19 7.23 -17.91 -15.06
CA LYS A 19 7.31 -16.76 -14.15
C LYS A 19 8.51 -16.91 -13.23
N ASP A 20 8.64 -18.06 -12.58
CA ASP A 20 9.75 -18.35 -11.67
C ASP A 20 11.10 -18.26 -12.38
N LYS A 21 11.21 -18.79 -13.60
CA LYS A 21 12.43 -18.66 -14.42
C LYS A 21 12.76 -17.20 -14.70
N PHE A 22 11.79 -16.38 -15.09
CA PHE A 22 12.03 -14.97 -15.36
C PHE A 22 12.47 -14.21 -14.11
N TRP A 23 11.83 -14.45 -12.97
CA TRP A 23 12.21 -13.85 -11.69
C TRP A 23 13.63 -14.25 -11.25
N GLU A 24 14.01 -15.51 -11.43
CA GLU A 24 15.37 -15.97 -11.14
C GLU A 24 16.40 -15.35 -12.10
N LEU A 25 16.06 -15.12 -13.37
CA LEU A 25 16.93 -14.40 -14.31
C LEU A 25 17.18 -12.96 -13.87
N ILE A 26 16.13 -12.20 -13.52
CA ILE A 26 16.29 -10.83 -13.01
C ILE A 26 17.09 -10.85 -11.71
N LYS A 27 16.74 -11.73 -10.77
CA LYS A 27 17.43 -11.88 -9.48
C LYS A 27 18.89 -12.25 -9.65
N SER A 28 19.25 -13.04 -10.69
CA SER A 28 20.65 -13.35 -11.02
C SER A 28 21.45 -12.10 -11.45
N ASN A 29 20.75 -11.02 -11.80
CA ASN A 29 21.28 -9.78 -12.36
C ASN A 29 22.04 -9.99 -13.68
N ASN A 30 21.62 -10.99 -14.46
CA ASN A 30 22.19 -11.30 -15.78
C ASN A 30 21.36 -10.62 -16.87
N LEU A 31 21.74 -9.38 -17.23
CA LEU A 31 21.02 -8.58 -18.22
C LEU A 31 20.96 -9.25 -19.60
N GLU A 32 22.03 -9.91 -20.03
CA GLU A 32 22.05 -10.57 -21.35
C GLU A 32 21.12 -11.78 -21.39
N ALA A 33 21.05 -12.56 -20.31
CA ALA A 33 20.09 -13.67 -20.23
C ALA A 33 18.63 -13.18 -20.16
N VAL A 34 18.38 -12.04 -19.51
CA VAL A 34 17.05 -11.38 -19.52
C VAL A 34 16.68 -10.94 -20.93
N LYS A 35 17.59 -10.26 -21.65
CA LYS A 35 17.38 -9.87 -23.05
C LYS A 35 17.12 -11.08 -23.93
N GLU A 36 17.92 -12.13 -23.81
CA GLU A 36 17.78 -13.35 -24.59
C GLU A 36 16.42 -14.01 -24.33
N PHE A 37 16.02 -14.11 -23.06
CA PHE A 37 14.71 -14.65 -22.68
C PHE A 37 13.57 -13.86 -23.32
N LEU A 38 13.64 -12.53 -23.30
CA LEU A 38 12.55 -11.66 -23.78
C LEU A 38 12.40 -11.60 -25.31
N LYS A 39 13.41 -12.00 -26.10
CA LYS A 39 13.33 -12.03 -27.59
C LYS A 39 12.16 -12.87 -28.12
N ASP A 40 11.73 -13.84 -27.34
CA ASP A 40 10.65 -14.73 -27.72
C ASP A 40 9.26 -14.22 -27.33
N TYR A 41 9.14 -13.06 -26.72
CA TYR A 41 7.87 -12.54 -26.19
C TYR A 41 7.46 -11.24 -26.89
N PRO A 42 6.15 -10.93 -26.97
CA PRO A 42 5.66 -9.66 -27.47
C PRO A 42 5.92 -8.57 -26.42
N ILE A 43 6.81 -7.65 -26.78
CA ILE A 43 7.23 -6.52 -25.95
C ILE A 43 6.67 -5.24 -26.59
N PRO A 44 5.94 -4.39 -25.85
CA PRO A 44 5.78 -4.40 -24.39
C PRO A 44 4.55 -5.13 -23.83
N GLU A 45 3.74 -5.76 -24.67
CA GLU A 45 2.40 -6.29 -24.32
C GLU A 45 2.43 -7.25 -23.14
N ILE A 46 3.48 -8.07 -23.01
CA ILE A 46 3.63 -9.03 -21.91
C ILE A 46 3.64 -8.38 -20.51
N PHE A 47 3.98 -7.09 -20.42
CA PHE A 47 4.06 -6.34 -19.17
C PHE A 47 2.76 -5.65 -18.75
N PHE A 48 1.86 -5.42 -19.70
CA PHE A 48 0.71 -4.52 -19.53
C PHE A 48 -0.63 -5.16 -19.85
N GLU A 49 -0.68 -5.94 -20.93
CA GLU A 49 -1.94 -6.51 -21.40
C GLU A 49 -2.44 -7.55 -20.39
N LYS A 50 -3.72 -7.46 -20.03
CA LYS A 50 -4.33 -8.32 -19.02
C LYS A 50 -4.79 -9.62 -19.67
N TRP A 51 -4.21 -10.73 -19.24
CA TRP A 51 -4.32 -12.02 -19.93
C TRP A 51 -4.94 -13.13 -19.09
N PHE A 52 -4.77 -13.09 -17.77
CA PHE A 52 -4.91 -14.28 -16.92
C PHE A 52 -5.78 -14.05 -15.69
N ASN A 53 -6.59 -15.05 -15.34
CA ASN A 53 -7.39 -15.06 -14.13
C ASN A 53 -6.57 -15.66 -12.98
N ILE A 54 -6.40 -14.92 -11.88
CA ILE A 54 -5.80 -15.44 -10.66
C ILE A 54 -6.92 -15.65 -9.64
N GLY A 55 -7.30 -16.92 -9.47
CA GLY A 55 -8.55 -17.30 -8.81
C GLY A 55 -8.52 -17.16 -7.29
N TRP A 56 -8.68 -15.95 -6.76
CA TRP A 56 -9.11 -15.67 -5.37
C TRP A 56 -9.97 -14.39 -5.21
N ARG A 57 -10.11 -13.57 -6.26
CA ARG A 57 -11.09 -12.47 -6.37
C ARG A 57 -11.89 -12.60 -7.67
N LYS A 58 -13.02 -11.89 -7.76
CA LYS A 58 -13.93 -11.85 -8.91
C LYS A 58 -13.19 -11.40 -10.18
N VAL A 59 -12.61 -12.37 -10.91
CA VAL A 59 -12.06 -12.31 -12.27
C VAL A 59 -11.44 -10.96 -12.67
N GLU A 60 -10.30 -10.59 -12.08
CA GLU A 60 -9.42 -9.61 -12.72
C GLU A 60 -8.39 -10.35 -13.57
N LEU A 61 -8.30 -9.94 -14.84
CA LEU A 61 -7.23 -10.38 -15.72
C LEU A 61 -5.93 -9.65 -15.34
N GLU A 62 -4.79 -10.34 -15.38
CA GLU A 62 -3.48 -9.77 -15.06
C GLU A 62 -2.45 -9.94 -16.19
N PRO A 63 -1.46 -9.02 -16.30
CA PRO A 63 -0.33 -9.21 -17.20
C PRO A 63 0.57 -10.37 -16.77
N PHE A 64 1.36 -10.88 -17.72
CA PHE A 64 2.26 -12.01 -17.43
C PHE A 64 3.37 -11.57 -16.48
N PHE A 65 3.97 -10.40 -16.76
CA PHE A 65 5.02 -9.79 -15.96
C PHE A 65 4.64 -8.35 -15.61
N PRO A 66 3.81 -8.11 -14.57
CA PRO A 66 3.35 -6.77 -14.26
C PRO A 66 4.49 -5.76 -14.13
N SER A 67 4.41 -4.63 -14.84
CA SER A 67 5.47 -3.61 -14.87
C SER A 67 6.06 -3.25 -13.48
N PRO A 68 5.23 -2.95 -12.45
CA PRO A 68 5.73 -2.62 -11.11
C PRO A 68 6.59 -3.73 -10.48
N PHE A 69 6.19 -4.98 -10.72
CA PHE A 69 6.83 -6.16 -10.17
C PHE A 69 8.18 -6.42 -10.85
N VAL A 70 8.25 -6.26 -12.17
CA VAL A 70 9.49 -6.36 -12.94
C VAL A 70 10.52 -5.34 -12.46
N LEU A 71 10.12 -4.07 -12.34
CA LEU A 71 11.01 -3.00 -11.87
C LEU A 71 11.44 -3.21 -10.43
N ALA A 72 10.54 -3.64 -9.54
CA ALA A 72 10.87 -3.96 -8.16
C ALA A 72 11.90 -5.11 -8.04
N HIS A 73 11.75 -6.18 -8.83
CA HIS A 73 12.74 -7.25 -8.88
C HIS A 73 14.09 -6.77 -9.42
N ALA A 74 14.11 -5.90 -10.43
CA ALA A 74 15.33 -5.28 -10.93
C ALA A 74 15.99 -4.39 -9.85
N GLY A 75 15.19 -3.67 -9.07
CA GLY A 75 15.66 -2.91 -7.89
C GLY A 75 16.25 -3.78 -6.79
N LEU A 76 15.74 -5.00 -6.57
CA LEU A 76 16.36 -5.97 -5.66
C LEU A 76 17.71 -6.46 -6.19
N ALA A 77 17.81 -6.67 -7.51
CA ALA A 77 19.03 -7.11 -8.19
C ALA A 77 20.16 -6.07 -8.13
N TYR A 78 19.83 -4.77 -8.05
CA TYR A 78 20.79 -3.66 -7.88
C TYR A 78 21.85 -3.94 -6.81
N ASN A 79 21.51 -4.59 -5.71
CA ASN A 79 22.45 -4.82 -4.61
C ASN A 79 23.65 -5.73 -4.99
N LYS A 80 23.59 -6.44 -6.12
CA LYS A 80 24.65 -7.34 -6.58
C LYS A 80 25.84 -6.61 -7.22
N ASP A 81 25.57 -5.62 -8.07
CA ASP A 81 26.60 -4.87 -8.82
C ASP A 81 26.50 -3.35 -8.65
N LYS A 82 25.45 -2.86 -7.97
CA LYS A 82 25.13 -1.45 -7.74
C LYS A 82 24.89 -0.67 -9.04
N SER A 83 24.38 -1.36 -10.06
CA SER A 83 24.06 -0.79 -11.38
C SER A 83 22.55 -0.68 -11.60
N PHE A 84 22.11 0.43 -12.17
CA PHE A 84 20.73 0.62 -12.62
C PHE A 84 20.46 0.02 -14.00
N ALA A 85 21.46 -0.58 -14.68
CA ALA A 85 21.33 -1.04 -16.06
C ALA A 85 20.15 -2.00 -16.30
N MET A 86 19.82 -2.86 -15.34
CA MET A 86 18.64 -3.73 -15.44
C MET A 86 17.33 -2.93 -15.39
N ILE A 87 17.23 -1.97 -14.47
CA ILE A 87 16.07 -1.06 -14.37
C ILE A 87 15.96 -0.21 -15.64
N GLU A 88 17.06 0.42 -16.06
CA GLU A 88 17.11 1.28 -17.25
C GLU A 88 16.77 0.52 -18.54
N TYR A 89 17.17 -0.75 -18.64
CA TYR A 89 16.75 -1.61 -19.74
C TYR A 89 15.24 -1.82 -19.75
N PHE A 90 14.62 -2.16 -18.62
CA PHE A 90 13.18 -2.31 -18.54
C PHE A 90 12.44 -0.99 -18.80
N GLU A 91 12.95 0.13 -18.31
CA GLU A 91 12.42 1.46 -18.64
C GLU A 91 12.49 1.75 -20.15
N SER A 92 13.56 1.30 -20.84
CA SER A 92 13.66 1.43 -22.30
C SER A 92 12.62 0.61 -23.07
N LEU A 93 12.04 -0.42 -22.43
CA LEU A 93 10.91 -1.19 -22.96
C LEU A 93 9.55 -0.56 -22.62
N GLY A 94 9.53 0.59 -21.96
CA GLY A 94 8.33 1.37 -21.66
C GLY A 94 7.76 1.19 -20.26
N LEU A 95 8.40 0.39 -19.39
CA LEU A 95 7.99 0.25 -17.99
C LEU A 95 8.28 1.54 -17.21
N LYS A 96 7.39 1.94 -16.31
CA LYS A 96 7.55 3.13 -15.47
C LYS A 96 7.44 2.80 -14.00
N ALA A 97 8.21 3.52 -13.19
CA ALA A 97 8.23 3.29 -11.74
C ALA A 97 6.88 3.59 -11.07
N ASP A 98 6.08 4.48 -11.66
CA ASP A 98 4.74 4.89 -11.22
C ASP A 98 3.59 4.08 -11.84
N ASP A 99 3.89 3.11 -12.72
CA ASP A 99 2.89 2.13 -13.14
C ASP A 99 2.29 1.45 -11.91
N GLN A 100 1.01 1.08 -12.01
CA GLN A 100 0.29 0.45 -10.90
C GLN A 100 -0.25 -0.91 -11.29
N HIS A 101 -0.07 -1.87 -10.40
CA HIS A 101 -0.63 -3.21 -10.52
C HIS A 101 -1.07 -3.65 -9.13
N GLU A 102 -2.37 -3.95 -9.00
CA GLU A 102 -3.02 -4.11 -7.70
C GLU A 102 -2.55 -3.01 -6.73
N HIS A 103 -2.76 -1.74 -7.03
CA HIS A 103 -2.34 -0.58 -6.17
C HIS A 103 -0.84 -0.43 -5.84
N TRP A 104 0.00 -1.41 -6.16
CA TRP A 104 1.43 -1.35 -5.97
C TRP A 104 2.10 -0.72 -7.18
N ASN A 105 3.13 0.07 -6.92
CA ASN A 105 4.07 0.57 -7.91
C ASN A 105 5.49 0.02 -7.62
N ALA A 106 6.47 0.34 -8.46
CA ALA A 106 7.80 -0.24 -8.34
C ALA A 106 8.43 -0.03 -6.95
N LEU A 107 8.26 1.16 -6.36
CA LEU A 107 8.77 1.48 -5.02
C LEU A 107 8.13 0.63 -3.92
N SER A 108 6.80 0.59 -3.91
CA SER A 108 6.05 -0.08 -2.85
C SER A 108 6.20 -1.61 -2.97
N SER A 109 6.18 -2.18 -4.19
CA SER A 109 6.54 -3.58 -4.43
C SER A 109 7.97 -3.93 -4.02
N TYR A 110 8.95 -3.06 -4.32
CA TYR A 110 10.34 -3.24 -3.92
C TYR A 110 10.46 -3.38 -2.39
N ILE A 111 9.76 -2.53 -1.63
CA ILE A 111 9.76 -2.55 -0.17
C ILE A 111 9.05 -3.78 0.39
N VAL A 112 7.88 -4.17 -0.17
CA VAL A 112 7.16 -5.40 0.22
C VAL A 112 8.10 -6.61 0.17
N TRP A 113 8.94 -6.71 -0.85
CA TRP A 113 9.87 -7.82 -1.05
C TRP A 113 11.22 -7.66 -0.33
N GLY A 114 11.30 -6.74 0.64
CA GLY A 114 12.47 -6.57 1.51
C GLY A 114 13.53 -5.61 0.99
N GLY A 115 13.22 -4.87 -0.08
CA GLY A 115 14.01 -3.77 -0.58
C GLY A 115 14.14 -2.65 0.44
N LYS A 116 15.36 -2.14 0.62
CA LYS A 116 15.68 -1.11 1.63
C LYS A 116 16.89 -0.25 1.28
N ASN A 117 17.41 -0.36 0.06
CA ASN A 117 18.57 0.43 -0.37
C ASN A 117 18.13 1.86 -0.66
N PRO A 118 18.66 2.88 0.04
CA PRO A 118 18.25 4.27 -0.16
C PRO A 118 18.40 4.75 -1.60
N LYS A 119 19.44 4.30 -2.32
CA LYS A 119 19.65 4.70 -3.73
C LYS A 119 18.56 4.19 -4.66
N VAL A 120 18.06 2.97 -4.42
CA VAL A 120 16.96 2.40 -5.22
C VAL A 120 15.64 3.08 -4.88
N ILE A 121 15.42 3.37 -3.60
CA ILE A 121 14.25 4.12 -3.13
C ILE A 121 14.22 5.53 -3.73
N GLU A 122 15.32 6.27 -3.62
CA GLU A 122 15.50 7.60 -4.21
C GLU A 122 15.33 7.58 -5.73
N TYR A 123 15.85 6.54 -6.40
CA TYR A 123 15.67 6.35 -7.84
C TYR A 123 14.19 6.22 -8.21
N PHE A 124 13.44 5.32 -7.55
CA PHE A 124 12.03 5.13 -7.86
C PHE A 124 11.17 6.35 -7.51
N LEU A 125 11.43 7.00 -6.37
CA LEU A 125 10.79 8.28 -6.01
C LEU A 125 11.07 9.36 -7.07
N GLY A 126 12.32 9.48 -7.53
CA GLY A 126 12.73 10.41 -8.58
C GLY A 126 12.10 10.11 -9.95
N LYS A 127 11.61 8.88 -10.16
CA LYS A 127 10.88 8.44 -11.35
C LYS A 127 9.35 8.51 -11.19
N GLY A 128 8.85 9.15 -10.14
CA GLY A 128 7.42 9.40 -9.92
C GLY A 128 6.69 8.34 -9.10
N ALA A 129 7.34 7.25 -8.69
CA ALA A 129 6.72 6.29 -7.77
C ALA A 129 6.39 7.00 -6.44
N THR A 130 5.25 6.64 -5.85
CA THR A 130 4.71 7.30 -4.65
C THR A 130 4.09 6.31 -3.68
N PHE A 131 3.95 6.68 -2.41
CA PHE A 131 3.14 5.93 -1.44
C PHE A 131 1.65 6.29 -1.48
N GLU A 132 1.29 7.31 -2.26
CA GLU A 132 -0.07 7.86 -2.37
C GLU A 132 -0.91 7.16 -3.45
N THR A 133 -0.81 5.84 -3.52
CA THR A 133 -1.65 4.99 -4.38
C THR A 133 -2.73 4.32 -3.52
N TYR A 134 -3.94 4.17 -4.08
CA TYR A 134 -5.08 3.60 -3.37
C TYR A 134 -5.50 2.27 -3.99
N CYS A 135 -5.74 1.27 -3.14
CA CYS A 135 -6.36 0.02 -3.54
C CYS A 135 -7.86 0.15 -3.73
N GLU A 136 -8.48 -0.89 -4.29
CA GLU A 136 -9.93 -0.97 -4.43
C GLU A 136 -10.67 -0.84 -3.10
N TYR A 137 -10.04 -1.11 -1.95
CA TYR A 137 -10.63 -0.89 -0.62
C TYR A 137 -10.29 0.47 0.00
N GLY A 138 -9.66 1.35 -0.78
CA GLY A 138 -9.30 2.70 -0.36
C GLY A 138 -8.11 2.76 0.60
N ASN A 139 -7.34 1.68 0.75
CA ASN A 139 -6.11 1.68 1.54
C ASN A 139 -4.89 1.99 0.67
N THR A 140 -3.85 2.57 1.27
CA THR A 140 -2.56 2.79 0.60
C THR A 140 -1.52 1.75 0.99
N PRO A 141 -0.38 1.63 0.27
CA PRO A 141 0.76 0.81 0.69
C PRO A 141 1.15 0.95 2.17
N VAL A 142 1.08 2.18 2.71
CA VAL A 142 1.43 2.45 4.12
C VAL A 142 0.44 1.81 5.10
N HIS A 143 -0.85 1.78 4.76
CA HIS A 143 -1.86 1.06 5.56
C HIS A 143 -1.56 -0.44 5.59
N TYR A 144 -1.19 -1.01 4.44
CA TYR A 144 -0.84 -2.42 4.33
C TYR A 144 0.42 -2.75 5.14
N PHE A 145 1.46 -1.92 5.06
CA PHE A 145 2.66 -2.08 5.89
C PHE A 145 2.34 -1.98 7.38
N ALA A 146 1.48 -1.03 7.76
CA ALA A 146 1.09 -0.81 9.14
C ALA A 146 0.31 -1.98 9.74
N PHE A 147 -0.44 -2.73 8.94
CA PHE A 147 -1.21 -3.88 9.43
C PHE A 147 -0.34 -4.94 10.12
N SER A 148 0.83 -5.27 9.55
CA SER A 148 1.70 -6.32 10.14
C SER A 148 3.16 -6.37 9.64
N GLN A 149 3.65 -5.37 8.91
CA GLN A 149 4.99 -5.38 8.32
C GLN A 149 5.90 -4.27 8.87
N PRO A 150 6.40 -4.40 10.11
CA PRO A 150 7.14 -3.31 10.78
C PRO A 150 8.40 -2.87 10.03
N LYS A 151 9.10 -3.80 9.36
CA LYS A 151 10.31 -3.49 8.59
C LYS A 151 9.99 -2.66 7.34
N ALA A 152 8.97 -3.06 6.59
CA ALA A 152 8.52 -2.35 5.39
C ALA A 152 7.98 -0.95 5.77
N LEU A 153 7.19 -0.89 6.84
CA LEU A 153 6.68 0.36 7.39
C LEU A 153 7.81 1.33 7.76
N GLU A 154 8.81 0.87 8.51
CA GLU A 154 9.92 1.74 8.92
C GLU A 154 10.75 2.23 7.72
N VAL A 155 10.93 1.40 6.69
CA VAL A 155 11.57 1.82 5.43
C VAL A 155 10.74 2.89 4.72
N ALA A 156 9.43 2.68 4.58
CA ALA A 156 8.53 3.64 3.93
C ALA A 156 8.52 4.99 4.67
N LEU A 157 8.43 5.00 6.01
CA LEU A 157 8.47 6.23 6.80
C LEU A 157 9.81 6.97 6.66
N LYS A 158 10.94 6.25 6.66
CA LYS A 158 12.27 6.87 6.40
C LYS A 158 12.40 7.42 4.98
N ALA A 159 11.67 6.84 4.03
CA ALA A 159 11.59 7.29 2.65
C ALA A 159 10.61 8.47 2.44
N GLY A 160 10.01 9.00 3.52
CA GLY A 160 9.10 10.15 3.45
C GLY A 160 7.64 9.80 3.18
N ALA A 161 7.23 8.54 3.36
CA ALA A 161 5.81 8.18 3.30
C ALA A 161 5.01 9.00 4.32
N ASN A 162 3.88 9.56 3.87
CA ASN A 162 2.99 10.31 4.74
C ASN A 162 2.35 9.39 5.80
N ILE A 163 2.69 9.61 7.07
CA ILE A 163 2.21 8.83 8.21
C ILE A 163 0.72 9.05 8.50
N GLU A 164 0.17 10.17 8.03
CA GLU A 164 -1.23 10.59 8.21
C GLU A 164 -2.09 10.31 6.98
N MET A 165 -1.64 9.42 6.06
CA MET A 165 -2.46 9.01 4.93
C MET A 165 -3.82 8.54 5.41
N LYS A 166 -4.88 9.06 4.78
CA LYS A 166 -6.25 8.67 5.06
C LYS A 166 -6.71 7.70 4.00
N SER A 167 -7.26 6.57 4.42
CA SER A 167 -8.01 5.70 3.52
C SER A 167 -9.23 6.44 2.98
N ILE A 168 -9.64 6.10 1.76
CA ILE A 168 -10.77 6.74 1.09
C ILE A 168 -11.95 5.78 0.97
N LYS A 169 -13.14 6.36 0.78
CA LYS A 169 -14.29 5.58 0.30
C LYS A 169 -14.02 5.15 -1.14
N THR A 170 -14.33 3.90 -1.46
CA THR A 170 -14.34 3.37 -2.82
C THR A 170 -15.69 2.76 -3.15
N ASP A 171 -15.97 2.58 -4.45
CA ASP A 171 -17.18 1.92 -4.92
C ASP A 171 -16.97 0.40 -5.09
N ASP A 172 -16.15 -0.21 -4.23
CA ASP A 172 -15.89 -1.65 -4.27
C ASP A 172 -17.17 -2.44 -3.99
N GLU A 173 -17.37 -3.55 -4.71
CA GLU A 173 -18.60 -4.35 -4.62
C GLU A 173 -18.87 -4.85 -3.19
N LEU A 174 -17.81 -5.13 -2.43
CA LEU A 174 -17.89 -5.63 -1.06
C LEU A 174 -18.05 -4.49 -0.03
N ARG A 175 -17.93 -3.24 -0.49
CA ARG A 175 -17.99 -2.00 0.31
C ARG A 175 -17.06 -2.06 1.53
N VAL A 176 -15.91 -2.73 1.39
CA VAL A 176 -14.95 -2.89 2.49
C VAL A 176 -14.51 -1.53 3.00
N GLY A 177 -14.20 -0.61 2.08
CA GLY A 177 -13.72 0.74 2.40
C GLY A 177 -14.77 1.62 3.12
N TRP A 178 -16.05 1.24 3.13
CA TRP A 178 -17.12 2.05 3.73
C TRP A 178 -17.10 1.99 5.26
N ASN A 179 -16.40 1.03 5.85
CA ASN A 179 -16.35 0.86 7.30
C ASN A 179 -15.19 1.61 7.98
N ASN A 180 -14.22 2.07 7.21
CA ASN A 180 -12.97 2.63 7.71
C ASN A 180 -12.51 3.82 6.86
N ILE A 181 -13.43 4.69 6.45
CA ILE A 181 -13.09 5.92 5.70
C ILE A 181 -12.31 6.85 6.63
N ASP A 182 -11.27 7.48 6.10
CA ASP A 182 -10.32 8.31 6.85
C ASP A 182 -9.56 7.58 7.96
N SER A 183 -9.50 6.24 7.90
CA SER A 183 -8.59 5.50 8.74
C SER A 183 -7.15 5.82 8.39
N THR A 184 -6.28 5.90 9.40
CA THR A 184 -4.84 6.16 9.23
C THR A 184 -4.04 4.85 9.29
N PRO A 185 -2.74 4.85 8.92
CA PRO A 185 -1.86 3.73 9.21
C PRO A 185 -1.91 3.29 10.69
N LEU A 186 -2.03 4.23 11.63
CA LEU A 186 -2.13 3.89 13.06
C LEU A 186 -3.44 3.17 13.39
N TYR A 187 -4.55 3.52 12.75
CA TYR A 187 -5.77 2.73 12.82
C TYR A 187 -5.53 1.29 12.35
N ALA A 188 -4.95 1.11 11.15
CA ALA A 188 -4.73 -0.21 10.57
C ALA A 188 -3.84 -1.11 11.44
N ALA A 189 -2.81 -0.53 12.07
CA ALA A 189 -1.94 -1.24 13.02
C ALA A 189 -2.64 -1.60 14.34
N ALA A 190 -3.57 -0.77 14.80
CA ALA A 190 -4.24 -0.94 16.09
C ALA A 190 -5.39 -1.95 16.05
N THR A 191 -5.97 -2.24 14.88
CA THR A 191 -7.15 -3.11 14.74
C THR A 191 -6.84 -4.61 14.75
N ASP A 192 -5.57 -5.00 14.75
CA ASP A 192 -5.12 -6.39 14.80
C ASP A 192 -3.93 -6.53 15.77
N GLU A 193 -3.86 -7.64 16.51
CA GLU A 193 -2.80 -7.86 17.49
C GLU A 193 -1.40 -7.99 16.84
N ARG A 194 -1.35 -8.44 15.58
CA ARG A 194 -0.11 -8.54 14.79
C ARG A 194 0.49 -7.17 14.48
N GLY A 195 -0.33 -6.12 14.50
CA GLY A 195 0.08 -4.74 14.24
C GLY A 195 0.74 -4.04 15.41
N ALA A 196 0.95 -4.69 16.57
CA ALA A 196 1.47 -4.00 17.75
C ALA A 196 2.88 -3.42 17.60
N SER A 197 3.76 -4.09 16.86
CA SER A 197 5.08 -3.52 16.53
C SER A 197 4.97 -2.32 15.59
N CYS A 198 4.00 -2.35 14.66
CA CYS A 198 3.73 -1.21 13.78
C CYS A 198 3.10 -0.04 14.54
N THR A 199 2.21 -0.30 15.50
CA THR A 199 1.63 0.71 16.40
C THR A 199 2.74 1.46 17.14
N GLU A 200 3.70 0.74 17.72
CA GLU A 200 4.86 1.34 18.39
C GLU A 200 5.71 2.21 17.45
N ILE A 201 5.97 1.73 16.23
CA ILE A 201 6.70 2.49 15.20
C ILE A 201 5.94 3.77 14.84
N LEU A 202 4.65 3.69 14.56
CA LEU A 202 3.85 4.85 14.14
C LEU A 202 3.79 5.91 15.26
N LEU A 203 3.58 5.50 16.50
CA LEU A 203 3.62 6.41 17.65
C LEU A 203 5.00 7.06 17.82
N LYS A 204 6.08 6.30 17.65
CA LYS A 204 7.46 6.82 17.69
C LYS A 204 7.72 7.87 16.61
N TYR A 205 7.14 7.71 15.42
CA TYR A 205 7.26 8.66 14.31
C TYR A 205 6.22 9.81 14.39
N GLY A 206 5.43 9.87 15.46
CA GLY A 206 4.54 11.00 15.74
C GLY A 206 3.17 10.92 15.08
N ALA A 207 2.67 9.72 14.76
CA ALA A 207 1.32 9.54 14.25
C ALA A 207 0.26 10.14 15.20
N GLU A 208 -0.76 10.79 14.65
CA GLU A 208 -1.86 11.37 15.42
C GLU A 208 -2.70 10.28 16.11
N VAL A 209 -2.48 10.15 17.41
CA VAL A 209 -3.09 9.11 18.25
C VAL A 209 -4.61 9.28 18.42
N ASN A 210 -5.13 10.50 18.26
CA ASN A 210 -6.55 10.82 18.39
C ASN A 210 -7.22 11.05 17.03
N ALA A 211 -6.67 10.50 15.94
CA ALA A 211 -7.37 10.48 14.67
C ALA A 211 -8.68 9.70 14.80
N VAL A 212 -9.68 10.11 14.02
CA VAL A 212 -10.99 9.45 13.97
C VAL A 212 -11.30 9.05 12.53
N HIS A 213 -11.96 7.92 12.39
CA HIS A 213 -12.47 7.43 11.11
C HIS A 213 -14.00 7.43 11.16
N CYS A 214 -14.63 7.29 10.00
CA CYS A 214 -16.07 7.11 9.92
C CYS A 214 -16.46 5.81 9.22
N SER A 215 -17.73 5.45 9.39
CA SER A 215 -18.34 4.30 8.75
C SER A 215 -19.71 4.70 8.17
N LEU A 216 -19.98 4.26 6.94
CA LEU A 216 -21.23 4.53 6.23
C LEU A 216 -22.05 3.25 6.06
N ARG A 217 -23.38 3.39 6.12
CA ARG A 217 -24.34 2.35 5.71
C ARG A 217 -24.38 2.26 4.20
N ASP A 218 -25.05 1.22 3.71
CA ASP A 218 -25.23 0.94 2.29
C ASP A 218 -25.89 2.07 1.46
N ASP A 219 -26.66 2.94 2.12
CA ASP A 219 -27.31 4.10 1.51
C ASP A 219 -26.46 5.39 1.60
N GLY A 220 -25.24 5.30 2.14
CA GLY A 220 -24.33 6.43 2.35
C GLY A 220 -24.54 7.18 3.66
N THR A 221 -25.51 6.77 4.50
CA THR A 221 -25.76 7.40 5.79
C THR A 221 -24.63 7.11 6.77
N TRP A 222 -24.15 8.13 7.47
CA TRP A 222 -23.16 7.96 8.54
C TRP A 222 -23.78 7.19 9.70
N PHE A 223 -23.12 6.11 10.16
CA PHE A 223 -23.60 5.37 11.33
C PHE A 223 -22.61 5.33 12.49
N ALA A 224 -21.33 5.62 12.23
CA ALA A 224 -20.33 5.67 13.30
C ALA A 224 -19.21 6.67 13.00
N VAL A 225 -18.76 7.33 14.07
CA VAL A 225 -17.46 7.98 14.17
C VAL A 225 -16.74 7.30 15.32
N ARG A 226 -15.49 6.87 15.09
CA ARG A 226 -14.71 6.15 16.10
C ARG A 226 -13.28 6.66 16.13
N SER A 227 -12.73 6.74 17.33
CA SER A 227 -11.30 6.93 17.53
C SER A 227 -10.54 5.62 17.31
N ILE A 228 -9.22 5.72 17.16
CA ILE A 228 -8.33 4.55 17.15
C ILE A 228 -8.50 3.72 18.43
N LEU A 229 -8.70 4.36 19.59
CA LEU A 229 -8.85 3.64 20.85
C LEU A 229 -10.15 2.83 20.93
N ASP A 230 -11.23 3.28 20.26
CA ASP A 230 -12.52 2.58 20.25
C ASP A 230 -12.44 1.23 19.52
N VAL A 231 -11.59 1.14 18.50
CA VAL A 231 -11.43 -0.05 17.66
C VAL A 231 -10.19 -0.89 17.99
N ALA A 232 -9.31 -0.39 18.87
CA ALA A 232 -8.05 -1.04 19.19
C ALA A 232 -8.26 -2.49 19.67
N TYR A 233 -7.57 -3.42 19.03
CA TYR A 233 -7.64 -4.85 19.31
C TYR A 233 -6.35 -5.34 19.99
N GLY A 234 -6.49 -6.28 20.93
CA GLY A 234 -5.37 -6.82 21.71
C GLY A 234 -4.90 -5.92 22.86
N GLY A 235 -4.38 -6.55 23.92
CA GLY A 235 -3.95 -5.84 25.14
C GLY A 235 -2.75 -4.91 24.92
N LYS A 236 -1.80 -5.31 24.06
CA LYS A 236 -0.59 -4.53 23.77
C LYS A 236 -0.92 -3.21 23.06
N ASN A 237 -1.73 -3.23 21.99
CA ASN A 237 -2.15 -2.02 21.28
C ASN A 237 -2.89 -1.05 22.20
N LYS A 238 -3.88 -1.54 22.96
CA LYS A 238 -4.63 -0.70 23.91
C LYS A 238 -3.72 -0.03 24.94
N LYS A 239 -2.69 -0.74 25.42
CA LYS A 239 -1.70 -0.19 26.36
C LYS A 239 -0.89 0.93 25.69
N LEU A 240 -0.26 0.64 24.55
CA LEU A 240 0.56 1.61 23.80
C LEU A 240 -0.21 2.89 23.48
N LEU A 241 -1.44 2.76 22.98
CA LEU A 241 -2.29 3.89 22.62
C LEU A 241 -2.65 4.74 23.85
N LYS A 242 -3.05 4.11 24.96
CA LYS A 242 -3.36 4.85 26.21
C LYS A 242 -2.14 5.58 26.76
N GLU A 243 -0.97 4.95 26.73
CA GLU A 243 0.30 5.56 27.15
C GLU A 243 0.67 6.76 26.25
N ALA A 244 0.34 6.69 24.96
CA ALA A 244 0.47 7.80 24.02
C ALA A 244 -0.65 8.86 24.12
N GLY A 245 -1.61 8.71 25.04
CA GLY A 245 -2.68 9.68 25.26
C GLY A 245 -3.88 9.55 24.33
N ALA A 246 -4.10 8.36 23.75
CA ALA A 246 -5.30 8.05 22.98
C ALA A 246 -6.56 8.19 23.85
N LYS A 247 -7.62 8.71 23.25
CA LYS A 247 -8.94 8.89 23.88
C LYS A 247 -10.01 8.24 23.03
N THR A 248 -11.05 7.75 23.69
CA THR A 248 -12.25 7.24 23.00
C THR A 248 -12.99 8.40 22.36
N TRP A 249 -13.82 8.12 21.35
CA TRP A 249 -14.66 9.15 20.72
C TRP A 249 -15.53 9.88 21.75
N LYS A 250 -16.10 9.15 22.71
CA LYS A 250 -16.87 9.73 23.82
C LYS A 250 -16.06 10.72 24.67
N GLN A 251 -14.78 10.43 24.92
CA GLN A 251 -13.89 11.33 25.64
C GLN A 251 -13.55 12.57 24.81
N LEU A 252 -13.29 12.38 23.51
CA LEU A 252 -12.99 13.47 22.56
C LEU A 252 -14.18 14.42 22.39
N VAL A 253 -15.40 13.90 22.21
CA VAL A 253 -16.64 14.68 22.17
C VAL A 253 -16.76 15.59 23.39
N LYS A 254 -16.48 15.06 24.59
CA LYS A 254 -16.52 15.84 25.83
C LYS A 254 -15.41 16.88 25.91
N GLU A 255 -14.18 16.53 25.53
CA GLU A 255 -13.03 17.43 25.60
C GLU A 255 -13.14 18.62 24.65
N TYR A 256 -13.66 18.38 23.44
CA TYR A 256 -13.80 19.40 22.41
C TYR A 256 -15.18 20.07 22.42
N ASN A 257 -16.04 19.74 23.38
CA ASN A 257 -17.42 20.23 23.50
C ASN A 257 -18.21 20.09 22.18
N ILE A 258 -18.12 18.92 21.54
CA ILE A 258 -18.85 18.63 20.30
C ILE A 258 -20.33 18.43 20.63
N ASP A 259 -21.20 19.17 19.94
CA ASP A 259 -22.65 19.05 20.11
C ASP A 259 -23.16 17.72 19.54
N THR A 260 -23.60 16.83 20.43
CA THR A 260 -24.08 15.49 20.06
C THR A 260 -25.49 15.48 19.50
N SER A 261 -26.19 16.61 19.46
CA SER A 261 -27.49 16.75 18.77
C SER A 261 -27.35 16.92 17.26
N LEU A 262 -26.14 17.27 16.79
CA LEU A 262 -25.81 17.37 15.37
C LEU A 262 -25.69 15.98 14.71
N GLU A 263 -25.83 15.96 13.39
CA GLU A 263 -25.51 14.77 12.58
C GLU A 263 -24.06 14.32 12.76
N LEU A 264 -23.80 13.00 12.66
CA LEU A 264 -22.46 12.44 12.88
C LEU A 264 -21.40 13.01 11.92
N SER A 265 -21.77 13.29 10.67
CA SER A 265 -20.88 13.93 9.68
C SER A 265 -20.45 15.31 10.14
N GLU A 266 -21.34 16.07 10.77
CA GLU A 266 -21.07 17.40 11.27
C GLU A 266 -20.22 17.36 12.55
N GLN A 267 -20.52 16.42 13.46
CA GLN A 267 -19.67 16.15 14.62
C GLN A 267 -18.23 15.80 14.19
N TYR A 268 -18.09 14.94 13.17
CA TYR A 268 -16.80 14.57 12.59
C TYR A 268 -16.06 15.77 11.99
N ARG A 269 -16.75 16.60 11.18
CA ARG A 269 -16.17 17.79 10.55
C ARG A 269 -15.63 18.76 11.60
N ILE A 270 -16.47 19.13 12.58
CA ILE A 270 -16.10 20.06 13.65
C ILE A 270 -14.90 19.51 14.43
N TYR A 271 -14.90 18.23 14.78
CA TYR A 271 -13.80 17.62 15.51
C TYR A 271 -12.48 17.71 14.73
N ASN A 272 -12.46 17.35 13.46
CA ASN A 272 -11.24 17.39 12.64
C ASN A 272 -10.72 18.83 12.49
N GLU A 273 -11.59 19.82 12.32
CA GLU A 273 -11.19 21.23 12.28
C GLU A 273 -10.54 21.69 13.57
N LEU A 274 -11.09 21.30 14.73
CA LEU A 274 -10.53 21.62 16.04
C LEU A 274 -9.21 20.89 16.29
N LEU A 275 -9.10 19.62 15.87
CA LEU A 275 -7.88 18.83 15.98
C LEU A 275 -6.75 19.48 15.17
N GLU A 276 -7.01 19.87 13.92
CA GLU A 276 -6.03 20.54 13.07
C GLU A 276 -5.61 21.92 13.60
N LYS A 277 -6.56 22.70 14.14
CA LYS A 277 -6.22 23.96 14.83
C LYS A 277 -5.31 23.72 16.03
N LYS A 278 -5.57 22.68 16.82
CA LYS A 278 -4.75 22.31 17.98
C LYS A 278 -3.34 21.87 17.59
N LYS A 279 -3.19 21.16 16.46
CA LYS A 279 -1.87 20.76 15.92
C LYS A 279 -1.04 21.97 15.50
N LYS A 280 -1.65 22.96 14.82
CA LYS A 280 -0.98 24.19 14.36
C LYS A 280 -0.59 25.16 15.48
N ALA A 281 -1.17 25.00 16.66
CA ALA A 281 -0.90 25.85 17.83
C ALA A 281 0.25 25.34 18.72
N LYS A 282 0.82 24.17 18.41
CA LYS A 282 1.98 23.58 19.09
C LYS A 282 3.25 23.86 18.31
#